data_AF-A0A3M2SSC8-F1
#
_entry.id   AF-A0A3M2SSC8-F1
#
_cell.length_a   1.000
_cell.length_b   1.000
_cell.length_c   1.000
_cell.angle_alpha   90.00
_cell.angle_beta   90.00
_cell.angle_gamma   90.00
#
_symmetry.space_group_name_H-M   'P 1'
#
loop_
_entity.id
_entity.type
_entity.pdbx_description
1 polymer ?
#
loop_
_entity_poly.entity_id
_entity_poly.type
_entity_poly.pdbx_seq_one_letter_code
_entity_poly.pdbx_strand_id
1 'polypeptide(L)' 'MKRTTLLHAELSGLIAAFGHGDMLVIGDAGLPVPAGVRVIDLALTRGIPGVFDVLDAVLAELVVE' A
#
# COMPACT_ATOMS: atom_id res chain seq x y z
N MET A 1 -17.81 7.49 -6.21
CA MET A 1 -16.60 6.79 -6.72
C MET A 1 -15.42 7.73 -6.62
N LYS A 2 -14.25 7.24 -6.21
CA LYS A 2 -13.04 8.05 -6.09
C LYS A 2 -12.58 8.51 -7.48
N ARG A 3 -12.02 9.73 -7.56
CA ARG A 3 -11.54 10.33 -8.83
C ARG A 3 -10.00 10.35 -8.93
N THR A 4 -9.30 9.87 -7.91
CA THR A 4 -7.84 9.83 -7.83
C THR A 4 -7.30 8.49 -8.34
N THR A 5 -5.97 8.39 -8.46
CA THR A 5 -5.27 7.20 -8.96
C THR A 5 -5.47 5.97 -8.06
N LEU A 6 -5.37 6.12 -6.73
CA LEU A 6 -5.50 4.99 -5.80
C LEU A 6 -6.97 4.67 -5.53
N LEU A 7 -7.49 3.61 -6.17
CA LEU A 7 -8.89 3.20 -6.01
C LEU A 7 -9.12 2.16 -4.90
N HIS A 8 -8.06 1.50 -4.42
CA HIS A 8 -8.17 0.44 -3.42
C HIS A 8 -8.68 1.00 -2.09
N ALA A 9 -9.88 0.61 -1.68
CA ALA A 9 -10.58 1.22 -0.55
C ALA A 9 -9.82 1.07 0.77
N GLU A 10 -9.25 -0.11 1.00
CA GLU A 10 -8.52 -0.39 2.24
C GLU A 10 -7.20 0.40 2.35
N LEU A 11 -6.48 0.55 1.24
CA LEU A 11 -5.25 1.35 1.19
C LEU A 11 -5.58 2.84 1.37
N SER A 12 -6.65 3.29 0.73
CA SER A 12 -7.13 4.67 0.88
C SER A 12 -7.45 4.98 2.35
N GLY A 13 -8.13 4.05 3.03
CA GLY A 13 -8.43 4.19 4.46
C GLY A 13 -7.19 4.14 5.35
N LEU A 14 -6.21 3.29 5.00
CA LEU A 14 -4.93 3.22 5.72
C LEU A 14 -4.17 4.54 5.61
N ILE A 15 -3.94 5.04 4.39
CA ILE A 15 -3.21 6.28 4.12
C ILE A 15 -3.92 7.48 4.76
N ALA A 16 -5.25 7.55 4.68
CA ALA A 16 -6.02 8.64 5.29
C ALA A 16 -5.93 8.67 6.84
N ALA A 17 -5.53 7.55 7.46
CA ALA A 17 -5.36 7.45 8.91
C ALA A 17 -3.92 7.71 9.38
N PHE A 18 -2.95 7.87 8.47
CA PHE A 18 -1.54 8.07 8.82
C PHE A 18 -1.30 9.46 9.41
N GLY A 19 -0.53 9.50 10.49
CA GLY A 19 0.09 10.68 11.07
C GLY A 19 1.58 10.80 10.76
N HIS A 20 2.21 11.84 11.29
CA HIS A 20 3.66 12.04 11.17
C HIS A 20 4.43 10.92 11.88
N GLY A 21 5.40 10.32 11.19
CA GLY A 21 6.19 9.19 11.69
C GLY A 21 5.55 7.81 11.52
N ASP A 22 4.31 7.72 10.99
CA ASP A 22 3.73 6.42 10.63
C ASP A 22 4.46 5.82 9.41
N MET A 23 4.55 4.49 9.39
CA MET A 23 5.30 3.76 8.38
C MET A 23 4.42 2.79 7.59
N LEU A 24 4.70 2.70 6.30
CA LEU A 24 4.13 1.71 5.38
C LEU A 24 5.27 0.91 4.74
N VAL A 25 5.10 -0.40 4.64
CA VAL A 25 6.02 -1.29 3.93
C VAL A 25 5.32 -1.87 2.72
N ILE A 26 5.92 -1.71 1.54
CA ILE A 26 5.52 -2.42 0.31
C ILE A 26 6.49 -3.60 0.15
N GLY A 27 5.98 -4.82 0.32
CA GLY A 27 6.76 -6.05 0.20
C GLY A 27 6.44 -6.83 -1.07
N ASP A 28 7.39 -7.65 -1.50
CA ASP A 28 7.10 -8.70 -2.49
C ASP A 28 6.35 -9.88 -1.83
N ALA A 29 5.91 -10.83 -2.66
CA ALA A 29 5.13 -12.00 -2.20
C ALA A 29 5.89 -12.94 -1.25
N GLY A 30 7.20 -12.77 -1.06
CA GLY A 30 8.03 -13.57 -0.17
C GLY A 30 8.42 -12.87 1.14
N LEU A 31 8.08 -11.60 1.33
CA LEU A 31 8.49 -10.85 2.52
C LEU A 31 7.76 -11.38 3.77
N PRO A 32 8.48 -11.87 4.80
CA PRO A 32 7.86 -12.30 6.05
C PRO A 32 7.29 -11.09 6.82
N VAL A 33 6.06 -11.21 7.31
CA VAL A 33 5.40 -10.16 8.10
C VAL A 33 5.43 -10.53 9.59
N PRO A 34 5.90 -9.62 10.47
CA PRO A 34 5.83 -9.83 11.92
C PRO A 34 4.40 -10.01 12.44
N ALA A 35 4.23 -10.79 13.50
CA ALA A 35 2.92 -10.99 14.13
C ALA A 35 2.32 -9.66 14.62
N GLY A 36 1.03 -9.45 14.34
CA GLY A 36 0.30 -8.24 14.75
C GLY A 36 0.42 -7.05 13.79
N VAL A 37 1.28 -7.12 12.77
CA VAL A 37 1.33 -6.10 11.71
C VAL A 37 0.17 -6.33 10.74
N ARG A 38 -0.59 -5.27 10.44
CA ARG A 38 -1.68 -5.32 9.46
C ARG A 38 -1.12 -5.59 8.06
N VAL A 39 -1.75 -6.50 7.33
CA VAL A 39 -1.38 -6.87 5.95
C VAL A 39 -2.53 -6.56 5.01
N ILE A 40 -2.21 -5.90 3.89
CA ILE A 40 -3.12 -5.73 2.75
C ILE A 40 -2.50 -6.51 1.59
N ASP A 41 -3.07 -7.67 1.27
CA ASP A 41 -2.59 -8.51 0.17
C ASP A 41 -3.19 -8.04 -1.16
N LEU A 42 -2.32 -7.57 -2.04
CA LEU A 42 -2.67 -7.09 -3.38
C LEU A 42 -2.25 -8.08 -4.48
N ALA A 43 -1.57 -9.18 -4.14
CA ALA A 43 -1.01 -10.10 -5.10
C ALA A 43 -2.13 -10.85 -5.84
N LEU A 44 -2.23 -10.63 -7.15
CA LEU A 44 -3.18 -11.34 -8.00
C LEU A 44 -2.54 -12.59 -8.59
N THR A 45 -1.32 -12.45 -9.10
CA THR A 45 -0.50 -13.55 -9.62
C THR A 45 0.98 -13.13 -9.59
N ARG A 46 1.89 -14.01 -10.01
CA ARG A 46 3.32 -13.71 -10.03
C ARG A 46 3.60 -12.45 -10.84
N GLY A 47 4.14 -11.43 -10.16
CA GLY A 47 4.51 -10.14 -10.76
C GLY A 47 3.33 -9.20 -11.05
N ILE A 48 2.10 -9.53 -10.61
CA ILE A 48 0.93 -8.67 -10.82
C ILE A 48 0.20 -8.43 -9.48
N PRO A 49 0.04 -7.16 -9.06
CA PRO A 49 0.69 -5.96 -9.60
C PRO A 49 2.22 -5.99 -9.41
N GLY A 50 2.95 -5.20 -10.18
CA GLY A 50 4.37 -4.96 -9.93
C GLY A 50 4.56 -4.08 -8.70
N VAL A 51 5.72 -4.21 -8.03
CA VAL A 51 6.03 -3.41 -6.82
C VAL A 51 5.97 -1.90 -7.11
N PHE A 52 6.47 -1.47 -8.28
CA PHE A 52 6.43 -0.07 -8.68
C PHE A 52 5.03 0.43 -9.03
N ASP A 53 4.15 -0.44 -9.58
CA ASP A 53 2.74 -0.08 -9.80
C ASP A 53 2.05 0.27 -8.48
N VAL A 54 2.34 -0.51 -7.43
CA VAL A 54 1.82 -0.28 -6.07
C VAL A 54 2.45 0.98 -5.46
N LEU A 55 3.76 1.16 -5.61
CA LEU A 55 4.47 2.33 -5.10
C LEU A 55 3.91 3.63 -5.71
N ASP A 56 3.78 3.69 -7.03
CA ASP A 56 3.27 4.88 -7.73
C ASP A 56 1.83 5.21 -7.32
N ALA A 57 0.98 4.18 -7.14
CA ALA A 57 -0.38 4.37 -6.66
C ALA A 57 -0.42 4.89 -5.21
N VAL A 58 0.46 4.41 -4.33
CA VAL A 58 0.56 4.87 -2.94
C VAL A 58 1.07 6.31 -2.88
N LEU A 59 2.14 6.64 -3.61
CA LEU A 59 2.74 7.98 -3.63
C LEU A 59 1.82 9.04 -4.26
N ALA A 60 0.78 8.63 -5.00
CA ALA A 60 -0.25 9.55 -5.45
C ALA A 60 -1.07 10.18 -4.30
N GLU A 61 -1.03 9.61 -3.09
CA GLU A 61 -1.80 10.08 -1.94
C GLU A 61 -1.02 10.16 -0.62
N LEU A 62 0.05 9.38 -0.46
CA LEU A 62 0.91 9.41 0.72
C LEU A 62 2.09 10.37 0.50
N VAL A 63 2.21 11.38 1.36
CA VAL A 63 3.41 12.22 1.45
C VAL A 63 4.46 11.51 2.30
N VAL A 64 5.69 11.45 1.80
CA VAL A 64 6.82 10.79 2.46
C VAL A 64 7.86 11.83 2.85
N GLU A 65 8.51 11.62 4.00
CA GLU A 65 9.56 12.47 4.58
C GLU A 65 10.93 11.77 4.66
#